data_AF-A0A4U3B3J7-F1
#
_entry.id   AF-A0A4U3B3J7-F1
#
_cell.length_a   1.000
_cell.length_b   1.000
_cell.length_c   1.000
_cell.angle_alpha   90.00
_cell.angle_beta   90.00
_cell.angle_gamma   90.00
#
_symmetry.space_group_name_H-M   'P 1'
#
loop_
_entity.id
_entity.type
_entity.pdbx_description
1 polymer ?
#
loop_
_entity_poly.entity_id
_entity_poly.type
_entity_poly.pdbx_seq_one_letter_code
_entity_poly.pdbx_strand_id
1 'polypeptide(L)'
;MEQIPVKRIEEVLVVAGDDKQKQKEFYELLLSTEFYVAGSLEAEDGATEGILRLRHFQGEGRWIVPFFTQMEFVKDVLPEGTPLITIRGKELFGSIEKDAT
;
A
#
# COMPACT_ATOMS: atom_id res chain seq x y z
N MET A 1 11.24 7.96 -13.15
CA MET A 1 9.92 7.29 -13.18
C MET A 1 8.87 8.36 -13.05
N GLU A 2 7.85 8.37 -13.90
CA GLU A 2 6.74 9.33 -13.79
C GLU A 2 6.01 9.09 -12.46
N GLN A 3 5.93 10.12 -11.63
CA GLN A 3 5.14 10.06 -10.41
C GLN A 3 3.66 10.12 -10.81
N ILE A 4 2.91 9.05 -10.55
CA ILE A 4 1.47 9.06 -10.71
C ILE A 4 0.92 10.12 -9.74
N PRO A 5 0.13 11.10 -10.22
CA PRO A 5 -0.45 12.10 -9.32
C PRO A 5 -1.25 11.40 -8.22
N VAL A 6 -0.99 11.76 -6.97
CA VAL A 6 -1.54 11.08 -5.79
C VAL A 6 -3.07 10.96 -5.83
N LYS A 7 -3.75 11.96 -6.40
CA LYS A 7 -5.21 12.00 -6.55
C LYS A 7 -5.76 11.16 -7.69
N ARG A 8 -4.92 10.70 -8.63
CA ARG A 8 -5.39 10.03 -9.85
C ARG A 8 -6.07 8.70 -9.55
N ILE A 9 -5.53 7.93 -8.60
CA ILE A 9 -6.13 6.66 -8.18
C ILE A 9 -7.50 6.89 -7.53
N GLU A 10 -7.64 7.95 -6.72
CA GLU A 10 -8.89 8.34 -6.06
C GLU A 10 -9.93 8.79 -7.09
N GLU A 11 -9.54 9.61 -8.08
CA GLU A 11 -10.40 10.04 -9.18
C GLU A 11 -10.94 8.86 -10.01
N VAL A 12 -10.07 7.91 -10.37
CA VAL A 12 -10.47 6.75 -11.17
C VAL A 12 -11.34 5.80 -10.34
N LEU A 13 -11.06 5.63 -9.05
CA LEU A 13 -11.88 4.82 -8.14
C LEU A 13 -13.34 5.29 -8.11
N VAL A 14 -13.58 6.60 -8.06
CA VAL A 14 -14.94 7.18 -8.00
C VAL A 14 -15.80 6.76 -9.21
N VAL A 15 -15.22 6.61 -10.39
CA VAL A 15 -15.94 6.28 -11.63
C VAL A 15 -15.84 4.81 -12.04
N ALA A 16 -14.96 4.03 -11.40
CA ALA A 16 -14.70 2.63 -11.75
C ALA A 16 -15.91 1.70 -11.51
N GLY A 17 -16.88 2.08 -10.67
CA GLY A 17 -18.08 1.29 -10.40
C GLY A 17 -19.02 1.18 -11.59
N ASP A 18 -19.08 2.21 -12.42
CA ASP A 18 -20.05 2.34 -13.52
C ASP A 18 -19.42 2.14 -14.90
N ASP A 19 -18.09 2.18 -15.02
CA ASP A 19 -17.34 2.10 -16.26
C ASP A 19 -16.27 0.99 -16.22
N LYS A 20 -16.45 -0.05 -17.06
CA LYS A 20 -15.51 -1.19 -17.16
C LYS A 20 -14.10 -0.80 -17.62
N GLN A 21 -13.96 0.20 -18.48
CA GLN A 21 -12.66 0.69 -18.90
C GLN A 21 -11.95 1.39 -17.73
N LYS A 22 -12.70 2.16 -16.95
CA LYS A 22 -12.18 2.78 -15.72
C LYS A 22 -11.87 1.78 -14.62
N GLN A 23 -12.62 0.69 -14.54
CA GLN A 23 -12.31 -0.41 -13.64
C GLN A 23 -10.94 -1.03 -13.94
N LYS A 24 -10.64 -1.25 -15.23
CA LYS A 24 -9.31 -1.74 -15.64
C LYS A 24 -8.21 -0.72 -15.31
N GLU A 25 -8.42 0.55 -15.64
CA GLU A 25 -7.48 1.65 -15.32
C GLU A 25 -7.23 1.73 -13.81
N PHE A 26 -8.26 1.57 -12.99
CA PHE A 26 -8.14 1.56 -11.54
C PHE A 26 -7.20 0.46 -11.05
N TYR A 27 -7.36 -0.78 -11.51
CA TYR A 27 -6.48 -1.87 -11.07
C TYR A 27 -5.03 -1.68 -11.55
N GLU A 28 -4.82 -1.16 -12.75
CA GLU A 28 -3.47 -0.84 -13.26
C GLU A 28 -2.80 0.26 -12.41
N LEU A 29 -3.56 1.30 -12.05
CA LEU A 29 -3.10 2.35 -11.14
C LEU A 29 -2.84 1.80 -9.74
N LEU A 30 -3.78 1.04 -9.16
CA LEU A 30 -3.65 0.41 -7.84
C LEU A 30 -2.35 -0.38 -7.72
N LEU A 31 -1.99 -1.16 -8.74
CA LEU A 31 -0.77 -1.98 -8.70
C LEU A 31 0.52 -1.17 -8.87
N SER A 32 0.46 0.00 -9.50
CA SER A 32 1.62 0.84 -9.80
C SER A 32 1.84 2.00 -8.83
N THR A 33 0.79 2.42 -8.11
CA THR A 33 0.83 3.47 -7.09
C THR A 33 1.67 3.05 -5.89
N GLU A 34 2.45 3.99 -5.38
CA GLU A 34 3.16 3.87 -4.11
C GLU A 34 2.25 4.30 -2.95
N PHE A 35 2.19 3.46 -1.92
CA PHE A 35 1.39 3.69 -0.72
C PHE A 35 2.28 3.80 0.51
N TYR A 36 1.80 4.56 1.48
CA TYR A 36 2.34 4.59 2.83
C TYR A 36 1.70 3.48 3.65
N VAL A 37 2.53 2.64 4.27
CA VAL A 37 2.09 1.49 5.04
C VAL A 37 2.87 1.41 6.34
N ALA A 38 2.19 1.02 7.42
CA ALA A 38 2.84 0.78 8.70
C ALA A 38 3.75 -0.45 8.62
N GLY A 39 5.04 -0.26 8.86
CA GLY A 39 6.00 -1.36 8.75
C GLY A 39 7.44 -0.91 8.77
N SER A 40 8.33 -1.88 8.53
CA SER A 40 9.77 -1.67 8.41
C SER A 40 10.36 -2.57 7.33
N LEU A 41 11.47 -2.11 6.75
CA LEU A 41 12.32 -2.91 5.89
C LEU A 41 13.59 -3.26 6.66
N GLU A 42 13.82 -4.54 6.88
CA GLU A 42 15.05 -5.08 7.47
C GLU A 42 15.94 -5.56 6.32
N ALA A 43 16.92 -4.75 5.94
CA ALA A 43 17.91 -5.08 4.91
C ALA A 43 19.31 -4.62 5.36
N GLU A 44 20.34 -5.40 5.05
CA GLU A 44 21.74 -5.00 5.26
C GLU A 44 22.16 -3.96 4.22
N ASP A 45 23.18 -3.14 4.55
CA ASP A 45 23.70 -2.14 3.63
C ASP A 45 24.25 -2.79 2.36
N GLY A 46 23.67 -2.41 1.21
CA GLY A 46 24.03 -2.97 -0.10
C GLY A 46 23.35 -4.29 -0.44
N ALA A 47 22.44 -4.78 0.39
CA ALA A 47 21.65 -5.96 0.09
C ALA A 47 20.68 -5.72 -1.09
N THR A 48 20.57 -6.70 -1.98
CA THR A 48 19.59 -6.70 -3.09
C THR A 48 18.22 -7.22 -2.65
N GLU A 49 18.14 -7.79 -1.44
CA GLU A 49 16.95 -8.40 -0.85
C GLU A 49 16.85 -7.97 0.62
N GLY A 50 15.63 -7.97 1.15
CA GLY A 50 15.35 -7.59 2.53
C GLY A 50 14.01 -8.14 2.99
N ILE A 51 13.80 -8.13 4.31
CA ILE A 51 12.55 -8.60 4.91
C ILE A 51 11.64 -7.40 5.13
N LEU A 52 10.48 -7.44 4.47
CA LEU A 52 9.40 -6.49 4.68
C LEU A 52 8.53 -6.95 5.85
N ARG A 53 8.46 -6.15 6.93
CA ARG A 53 7.57 -6.41 8.06
C ARG A 53 6.42 -5.42 8.08
N LEU A 54 5.22 -5.88 7.74
CA LEU A 54 4.00 -5.08 7.83
C LEU A 54 3.38 -5.17 9.23
N ARG A 55 2.97 -4.02 9.77
CA ARG A 55 2.25 -3.95 11.04
C ARG A 55 0.75 -4.08 10.78
N HIS A 56 0.13 -4.97 11.56
CA HIS A 56 -1.30 -5.22 11.52
C HIS A 56 -2.00 -4.55 12.71
N PHE A 57 -3.25 -4.14 12.50
CA PHE A 57 -4.09 -3.50 13.52
C PHE A 57 -5.42 -4.25 13.63
N GLN A 58 -6.05 -4.20 14.80
CA GLN A 58 -7.39 -4.76 14.98
C GLN A 58 -8.43 -3.74 14.49
N GLY A 59 -9.19 -4.09 13.45
CA GLY A 59 -10.27 -3.27 12.92
C GLY A 59 -11.45 -4.13 12.48
N GLU A 60 -12.68 -3.73 12.81
CA GLU A 60 -13.90 -4.46 12.44
C GLU A 60 -13.89 -5.96 12.82
N GLY A 61 -13.22 -6.32 13.91
CA GLY A 61 -13.11 -7.72 14.36
C GLY A 61 -12.09 -8.57 13.59
N ARG A 62 -11.28 -7.97 12.71
CA ARG A 62 -10.23 -8.65 11.93
C ARG A 62 -8.89 -7.92 12.02
N TRP A 63 -7.81 -8.63 11.69
CA TRP A 63 -6.49 -8.01 11.49
C TRP A 63 -6.45 -7.35 10.11
N ILE A 64 -6.11 -6.06 10.09
CA ILE A 64 -6.03 -5.27 8.87
C ILE A 64 -4.63 -4.68 8.70
N VAL A 65 -4.23 -4.48 7.44
CA VAL A 65 -3.06 -3.70 7.06
C VAL A 65 -3.56 -2.40 6.43
N PRO A 66 -3.50 -1.26 7.14
CA PRO A 66 -3.89 0.01 6.58
C PRO A 66 -2.80 0.50 5.61
N PHE A 67 -3.22 0.98 4.45
CA PHE A 67 -2.36 1.63 3.47
C PHE A 67 -3.00 2.92 3.01
N PHE A 68 -2.17 3.93 2.71
CA PHE A 68 -2.64 5.28 2.42
C PHE A 68 -1.96 5.81 1.17
N THR A 69 -2.71 6.50 0.32
CA THR A 69 -2.19 7.26 -0.82
C THR A 69 -1.46 8.53 -0.37
N GLN A 70 -1.84 9.07 0.79
CA GLN A 70 -1.42 10.38 1.29
C GLN A 70 -0.90 10.28 2.72
N MET A 71 0.30 10.83 2.94
CA MET A 71 0.96 10.82 4.26
C MET A 71 0.16 11.60 5.31
N GLU A 72 -0.59 12.63 4.92
CA GLU A 72 -1.40 13.43 5.84
C GLU A 72 -2.46 12.59 6.56
N PHE A 73 -3.14 11.68 5.85
CA PHE A 73 -4.15 10.80 6.45
C PHE A 73 -3.57 9.78 7.42
N VAL A 74 -2.27 9.47 7.29
CA VAL A 74 -1.62 8.53 8.21
C VAL A 74 -1.61 9.09 9.63
N LYS A 75 -1.41 10.40 9.79
CA LYS A 75 -1.33 11.07 11.09
C LYS A 75 -2.66 11.03 11.84
N ASP A 76 -3.77 11.00 11.12
CA ASP A 76 -5.11 11.01 11.70
C ASP A 76 -5.60 9.60 12.06
N VAL A 77 -4.97 8.56 11.52
CA VAL A 77 -5.44 7.17 11.65
C VAL A 77 -4.48 6.29 12.47
N LEU A 78 -3.17 6.50 12.36
CA LEU A 78 -2.17 5.69 13.06
C LEU A 78 -1.64 6.37 14.32
N PRO A 79 -1.23 5.59 15.34
CA PRO A 79 -0.55 6.14 16.51
C PRO A 79 0.69 6.95 16.12
N GLU A 80 0.93 8.05 16.83
CA GLU A 80 2.12 8.88 16.64
C GLU A 80 3.41 8.05 16.75
N GLY A 81 4.38 8.32 15.86
CA GLY A 81 5.64 7.59 15.82
C GLY A 81 5.56 6.18 15.21
N THR A 82 4.41 5.79 14.63
CA THR A 82 4.32 4.53 13.87
C THR A 82 5.30 4.55 12.70
N PRO A 83 6.22 3.58 12.60
CA PRO A 83 7.12 3.47 11.46
C PRO A 83 6.35 3.25 10.16
N LEU A 84 6.74 4.02 9.14
CA LEU A 84 6.12 3.97 7.81
C LEU A 84 7.17 3.62 6.77
N ILE A 85 6.73 2.84 5.80
CA ILE A 85 7.45 2.54 4.58
C ILE A 85 6.59 2.95 3.39
N THR A 86 7.26 3.17 2.26
CA THR A 86 6.62 3.33 0.96
C THR A 86 6.76 2.04 0.18
N ILE A 87 5.66 1.54 -0.38
CA ILE A 87 5.62 0.27 -1.12
C ILE A 87 4.65 0.38 -2.30
N ARG A 88 4.91 -0.31 -3.42
CA ARG A 88 3.97 -0.33 -4.55
C ARG A 88 2.80 -1.23 -4.25
N GLY A 89 1.62 -0.90 -4.75
CA GLY A 89 0.44 -1.75 -4.56
C GLY A 89 0.65 -3.19 -5.02
N LYS A 90 1.35 -3.42 -6.14
CA LYS A 90 1.68 -4.78 -6.60
C LYS A 90 2.44 -5.61 -5.55
N GLU A 91 3.24 -4.98 -4.69
CA GLU A 91 4.02 -5.66 -3.65
C GLU A 91 3.16 -5.93 -2.40
N LEU A 92 2.10 -5.13 -2.17
CA LEU A 92 1.10 -5.41 -1.13
C LEU A 92 0.18 -6.59 -1.50
N PHE A 93 -0.16 -6.73 -2.78
CA PHE A 93 -1.04 -7.79 -3.27
C PHE A 93 -0.30 -9.00 -3.83
N GLY A 94 1.01 -8.89 -4.03
CA GLY A 94 1.86 -10.01 -4.39
C GLY A 94 1.88 -11.01 -3.25
N SER A 95 1.71 -12.30 -3.55
CA SER A 95 1.77 -13.37 -2.54
C SER A 95 3.03 -13.20 -1.68
N ILE A 96 2.83 -12.89 -0.40
CA ILE A 96 3.77 -13.28 0.65
C ILE A 96 3.90 -14.79 0.48
N GLU A 97 5.11 -15.27 0.19
CA GLU A 97 5.34 -16.68 -0.12
C GLU A 97 4.66 -17.58 0.91
N LYS A 98 4.09 -18.67 0.40
CA LYS A 98 3.25 -19.64 1.11
C LYS A 98 4.04 -20.51 2.10
N ASP A 99 5.24 -20.08 2.49
CA ASP A 99 6.22 -20.87 3.24
C ASP A 99 6.44 -20.32 4.65
N ALA A 100 5.35 -20.00 5.34
CA ALA A 100 5.33 -20.02 6.80
C ALA A 100 4.82 -21.40 7.25
N THR A 101 5.67 -22.42 7.07
CA THR A 101 5.55 -23.72 7.75
C THR A 101 6.16 -23.66 9.14
#